data_AF-A0A8H7WQB9-F1
#
_entry.id   AF-A0A8H7WQB9-F1
#
_cell.length_a   1.000
_cell.length_b   1.000
_cell.length_c   1.000
_cell.angle_alpha   90.00
_cell.angle_beta   90.00
_cell.angle_gamma   90.00
#
_symmetry.space_group_name_H-M   'P 1'
#
loop_
_entity.id
_entity.type
_entity.pdbx_description
1 polymer ?
#
loop_
_entity_poly.entity_id
_entity_poly.type
_entity_poly.pdbx_seq_one_letter_code
_entity_poly.pdbx_strand_id
1 'polypeptide(L)'
;MTDYPPEPVEEIGPPEVKVEPSLAHTMIPQPSSYTPSSHLTSDNASTSVTPSQPTIPLWKNSPGKTRVQKVVINEEAAEHFNRYFMAVKKILQNFSHINSSQGRLNEIKGIYSRKRECKVRIGFLGGTGTGKSSLINGLLMERVLPRSEEAASTAVPVEVSYNDSEDPNAVYRAYIEGISGAEFTKELEELFADKLAWDQGAGKENEEIDFDMLQRMTATLSKIKCLFPKLQTLDDLKSTSVQELLGHPEVQRLLDSKQDITSNNLPKFTEAIKRYIEANKPDTETESSIQRISL
;
A
#
# COMPACT_ATOMS: atom_id res chain seq x y z
N MET A 1 -31.05 4.97 48.92
CA MET A 1 -30.93 6.12 47.99
C MET A 1 -29.57 6.73 48.24
N THR A 2 -28.58 6.28 47.48
CA THR A 2 -27.20 6.73 47.57
C THR A 2 -26.78 7.10 46.15
N ASP A 3 -26.75 8.40 45.90
CA ASP A 3 -26.29 9.01 44.65
C ASP A 3 -24.78 8.75 44.51
N TYR A 4 -24.41 8.04 43.45
CA TYR A 4 -23.05 8.05 42.93
C TYR A 4 -22.93 9.15 41.88
N PRO A 5 -21.86 9.96 41.89
CA PRO A 5 -21.61 10.92 40.82
C PRO A 5 -21.29 10.19 39.51
N PRO A 6 -21.68 10.75 38.33
CA PRO A 6 -21.37 10.14 37.04
C PRO A 6 -19.85 10.21 36.77
N GLU A 7 -19.29 9.12 36.25
CA GLU A 7 -17.90 9.09 35.79
C GLU A 7 -17.65 10.08 34.65
N PRO A 8 -16.46 10.68 34.57
CA PRO A 8 -16.12 11.61 33.51
C PRO A 8 -16.02 10.88 32.17
N VAL A 9 -16.72 11.40 31.17
CA VAL A 9 -16.60 10.97 29.78
C VAL A 9 -15.26 11.47 29.26
N GLU A 10 -14.34 10.55 28.96
CA GLU A 10 -13.09 10.88 28.26
C GLU A 10 -13.44 11.41 26.85
N GLU A 11 -13.15 12.69 26.61
CA GLU A 11 -13.14 13.25 25.26
C GLU A 11 -12.05 12.54 24.44
N ILE A 12 -12.48 11.68 23.51
CA ILE A 12 -11.60 11.11 22.50
C ILE A 12 -11.13 12.26 21.61
N GLY A 13 -9.89 12.70 21.83
CA GLY A 13 -9.23 13.71 21.01
C GLY A 13 -9.12 13.28 19.54
N PRO A 14 -8.94 14.23 18.60
CA PRO A 14 -8.82 13.92 17.19
C PRO A 14 -7.64 12.98 16.92
N PRO A 15 -7.74 12.11 15.89
CA PRO A 15 -6.71 11.12 15.60
C PRO A 15 -5.35 11.78 15.38
N GLU A 16 -4.34 11.32 16.14
CA GLU A 16 -2.98 11.83 16.07
C GLU A 16 -2.31 11.37 14.76
N VAL A 17 -2.13 12.30 13.82
CA VAL A 17 -1.41 12.04 12.57
C VAL A 17 0.09 12.18 12.84
N LYS A 18 0.76 11.06 13.11
CA LYS A 18 2.21 11.03 13.29
C LYS A 18 2.90 11.15 11.93
N VAL A 19 3.38 12.35 11.59
CA VAL A 19 4.20 12.61 10.41
C VAL A 19 5.67 12.47 10.80
N GLU A 20 6.33 11.40 10.38
CA GLU A 20 7.78 11.30 10.55
C GLU A 20 8.54 12.20 9.55
N PRO A 21 9.60 12.89 9.99
CA PRO A 21 10.42 13.70 9.10
C PRO A 21 11.26 12.81 8.17
N SER A 22 11.09 13.02 6.86
CA SER A 22 11.95 12.42 5.83
C SER A 22 13.40 12.86 6.00
N LEU A 23 14.27 11.97 6.49
CA LEU A 23 15.73 12.11 6.45
C LEU A 23 16.22 11.98 5.00
N ALA A 24 16.08 13.05 4.22
CA ALA A 24 16.70 13.17 2.91
C ALA A 24 17.42 14.52 2.80
N HIS A 25 18.52 14.67 3.52
CA HIS A 25 19.55 15.67 3.19
C HIS A 25 20.52 15.02 2.22
N THR A 26 20.16 14.98 0.94
CA THR A 26 21.12 14.72 -0.14
C THR A 26 21.40 16.04 -0.83
N MET A 27 22.63 16.52 -0.70
CA MET A 27 23.11 17.70 -1.42
C MET A 27 22.89 17.50 -2.92
N ILE A 28 22.06 18.34 -3.53
CA ILE A 28 21.84 18.37 -4.97
C ILE A 28 23.04 19.11 -5.59
N PRO A 29 23.85 18.49 -6.47
CA PRO A 29 24.83 19.25 -7.26
C PRO A 29 24.08 20.21 -8.18
N GLN A 30 24.47 21.48 -8.16
CA GLN A 30 23.96 22.49 -9.10
C GLN A 30 24.21 22.02 -10.54
N PRO A 31 23.22 22.06 -11.45
CA PRO A 31 23.46 21.74 -12.85
C PRO A 31 24.40 22.79 -13.44
N SER A 32 25.45 22.32 -14.11
CA SER A 32 26.42 23.15 -14.83
C SER A 32 25.72 24.09 -15.82
N SER A 33 26.15 25.35 -15.82
CA SER A 33 25.66 26.38 -16.74
C SER A 33 25.86 25.93 -18.19
N TYR A 34 24.75 25.71 -18.90
CA TYR A 34 24.76 25.41 -20.32
C TYR A 34 25.19 26.68 -21.08
N THR A 35 26.37 26.67 -21.71
CA THR A 35 26.75 27.64 -22.73
C THR A 35 26.35 27.08 -24.10
N PRO A 36 25.58 27.82 -24.93
CA PRO A 36 25.32 27.37 -26.29
C PRO A 36 26.61 27.52 -27.11
N SER A 37 27.09 26.42 -27.69
CA SER A 37 28.15 26.46 -28.70
C SER A 37 27.62 27.14 -29.96
N SER A 38 28.18 28.28 -30.31
CA SER A 38 27.86 29.07 -31.49
C SER A 38 28.68 28.59 -32.69
N HIS A 39 28.12 27.75 -33.55
CA HIS A 39 28.55 27.65 -34.95
C HIS A 39 27.44 27.04 -35.80
N LEU A 40 26.86 27.85 -36.68
CA LEU A 40 26.42 27.52 -38.05
C LEU A 40 25.84 28.79 -38.67
N THR A 41 26.63 29.42 -39.53
CA THR A 41 26.21 30.53 -40.41
C THR A 41 25.55 29.97 -41.66
N SER A 42 24.30 30.36 -41.93
CA SER A 42 23.78 30.47 -43.29
C SER A 42 22.62 31.47 -43.33
N ASP A 43 22.70 32.37 -44.29
CA ASP A 43 21.88 33.57 -44.47
C ASP A 43 20.39 33.35 -44.79
N ASN A 44 19.63 34.43 -44.53
CA ASN A 44 18.36 34.84 -45.13
C ASN A 44 17.05 34.16 -44.71
N ALA A 45 16.39 34.77 -43.72
CA ALA A 45 15.03 35.29 -43.85
C ALA A 45 14.71 36.22 -42.67
N SER A 46 14.66 37.53 -42.91
CA SER A 46 14.22 38.52 -41.93
C SER A 46 12.72 38.36 -41.64
N THR A 47 12.40 37.44 -40.73
CA THR A 47 11.14 37.46 -40.00
C THR A 47 11.49 38.01 -38.62
N SER A 48 11.01 39.20 -38.29
CA SER A 48 11.20 39.80 -36.97
C SER A 48 10.43 38.99 -35.92
N VAL A 49 11.01 37.89 -35.47
CA VAL A 49 10.57 37.18 -34.28
C VAL A 49 11.03 38.04 -33.11
N THR A 50 10.10 38.77 -32.49
CA THR A 50 10.34 39.43 -31.21
C THR A 50 10.94 38.39 -30.26
N PRO A 51 12.12 38.63 -29.63
CA PRO A 51 12.67 37.67 -28.70
C PRO A 51 11.64 37.45 -27.59
N SER A 52 11.02 36.26 -27.55
CA SER A 52 10.13 35.89 -26.47
C SER A 52 10.92 36.04 -25.18
N GLN A 53 10.45 36.87 -24.25
CA GLN A 53 11.11 37.05 -22.96
C GLN A 53 11.37 35.68 -22.34
N PRO A 54 12.52 35.47 -21.68
CA PRO A 54 12.82 34.19 -21.04
C PRO A 54 11.72 33.91 -20.01
N THR A 55 10.88 32.92 -20.30
CA THR A 55 9.84 32.47 -19.39
C THR A 55 10.52 31.95 -18.13
N ILE A 56 10.34 32.66 -17.02
CA ILE A 56 10.81 32.23 -15.71
C ILE A 56 10.11 30.89 -15.40
N PRO A 57 10.86 29.79 -15.20
CA PRO A 57 10.25 28.51 -14.87
C PRO A 57 9.38 28.63 -13.62
N LEU A 58 8.16 28.08 -13.68
CA LEU A 58 7.14 28.26 -12.63
C LEU A 58 7.64 27.88 -11.23
N TRP A 59 8.46 26.84 -11.11
CA TRP A 59 9.06 26.40 -9.84
C TRP A 59 9.96 27.46 -9.16
N LYS A 60 10.46 28.47 -9.91
CA LYS A 60 11.21 29.60 -9.35
C LYS A 60 10.32 30.63 -8.63
N ASN A 61 9.00 30.53 -8.75
CA ASN A 61 8.04 31.40 -8.05
C ASN A 61 7.74 30.94 -6.61
N SER A 62 8.54 30.03 -6.07
CA SER A 62 8.41 29.41 -4.75
C SER A 62 9.03 30.16 -3.54
N PRO A 63 10.03 31.07 -3.67
CA PRO A 63 10.59 31.76 -2.52
C PRO A 63 9.55 32.57 -1.73
N GLY A 64 9.62 32.53 -0.39
CA GLY A 64 8.70 33.26 0.49
C GLY A 64 7.27 32.70 0.62
N LYS A 65 6.93 31.63 -0.10
CA LYS A 65 5.61 30.96 -0.04
C LYS A 65 5.51 29.95 1.11
N THR A 66 4.29 29.66 1.57
CA THR A 66 4.03 28.59 2.56
C THR A 66 4.36 27.21 1.98
N ARG A 67 4.50 26.18 2.83
CA ARG A 67 4.80 24.81 2.36
C ARG A 67 3.75 24.28 1.37
N VAL A 68 2.46 24.49 1.66
CA VAL A 68 1.35 24.08 0.79
C VAL A 68 1.44 24.79 -0.56
N GLN A 69 1.66 26.10 -0.56
CA GLN A 69 1.81 26.87 -1.81
C GLN A 69 3.01 26.43 -2.64
N LYS A 70 4.14 26.11 -1.99
CA LYS A 70 5.33 25.58 -2.67
C LYS A 70 5.06 24.25 -3.35
N VAL A 71 4.32 23.34 -2.70
CA VAL A 71 3.91 22.05 -3.28
C VAL A 71 3.07 22.28 -4.53
N VAL A 72 2.01 23.11 -4.43
CA VAL A 72 1.14 23.42 -5.57
C VAL A 72 1.92 24.00 -6.76
N ILE A 73 2.81 24.97 -6.51
CA ILE A 73 3.63 25.59 -7.57
C ILE A 73 4.56 24.55 -8.23
N ASN A 74 5.16 23.66 -7.45
CA ASN A 74 6.08 22.64 -7.97
C ASN A 74 5.33 21.54 -8.74
N GLU A 75 4.14 21.15 -8.29
CA GLU A 75 3.26 20.20 -9.01
C GLU A 75 2.81 20.77 -10.35
N GLU A 76 2.32 22.01 -10.37
CA GLU A 76 1.93 22.71 -11.60
C GLU A 76 3.12 22.84 -12.57
N ALA A 77 4.31 23.16 -12.04
CA ALA A 77 5.53 23.24 -12.85
C ALA A 77 5.91 21.87 -13.45
N ALA A 78 5.75 20.79 -12.69
CA ALA A 78 6.00 19.43 -13.15
C ALA A 78 4.98 18.99 -14.21
N GLU A 79 3.71 19.37 -14.06
CA GLU A 79 2.68 19.12 -15.08
C GLU A 79 2.98 19.86 -16.38
N HIS A 80 3.31 21.16 -16.31
CA HIS A 80 3.67 21.94 -17.49
C HIS A 80 4.89 21.36 -18.21
N PHE A 81 5.91 20.98 -17.46
CA PHE A 81 7.06 20.24 -17.98
C PHE A 81 6.61 18.96 -18.69
N ASN A 82 5.77 18.14 -18.05
CA ASN A 82 5.34 16.87 -18.63
C ASN A 82 4.53 17.06 -19.92
N ARG A 83 3.59 18.00 -19.96
CA ARG A 83 2.80 18.33 -21.15
C ARG A 83 3.70 18.76 -22.31
N TYR A 84 4.67 19.63 -22.05
CA TYR A 84 5.64 20.09 -23.04
C TYR A 84 6.48 18.92 -23.60
N PHE A 85 7.08 18.11 -22.72
CA PHE A 85 7.93 17.01 -23.14
C PHE A 85 7.16 15.90 -23.86
N MET A 86 5.89 15.67 -23.52
CA MET A 86 5.03 14.76 -24.27
C MET A 86 4.73 15.27 -25.68
N ALA A 87 4.44 16.57 -25.83
CA ALA A 87 4.24 17.17 -27.16
C ALA A 87 5.51 17.08 -28.02
N VAL A 88 6.67 17.42 -27.44
CA VAL A 88 7.97 17.32 -28.11
C VAL A 88 8.29 15.88 -28.49
N LYS A 89 8.09 14.92 -27.56
CA LYS A 89 8.29 13.49 -27.82
C LYS A 89 7.45 13.02 -29.01
N LYS A 90 6.17 13.40 -29.06
CA LYS A 90 5.25 13.05 -30.17
C LYS A 90 5.73 13.59 -31.51
N ILE A 91 6.22 14.83 -31.54
CA ILE A 91 6.77 15.44 -32.76
C ILE A 91 8.06 14.69 -33.18
N LEU A 92 8.99 14.48 -32.25
CA LEU A 92 10.29 13.84 -32.52
C LEU A 92 10.13 12.38 -32.99
N GLN A 93 9.11 11.67 -32.53
CA GLN A 93 8.81 10.31 -32.98
C GLN A 93 8.58 10.22 -34.49
N ASN A 94 7.96 11.24 -35.10
CA ASN A 94 7.75 11.31 -36.56
C ASN A 94 9.07 11.45 -37.35
N PHE A 95 10.14 11.90 -36.68
CA PHE A 95 11.47 12.11 -37.26
C PHE A 95 12.51 11.16 -36.68
N SER A 96 12.09 10.02 -36.14
CA SER A 96 12.97 9.04 -35.47
C SER A 96 14.07 8.46 -36.37
N HIS A 97 13.88 8.50 -37.70
CA HIS A 97 14.90 8.14 -38.69
C HIS A 97 16.11 9.09 -38.72
N ILE A 98 16.00 10.28 -38.11
CA ILE A 98 17.09 11.26 -38.02
C ILE A 98 17.86 11.02 -36.71
N ASN A 99 19.19 10.84 -36.81
CA ASN A 99 20.06 10.59 -35.66
C ASN A 99 19.91 11.63 -34.53
N SER A 100 19.81 12.91 -34.88
CA SER A 100 19.60 14.00 -33.90
C SER A 100 18.28 13.86 -33.14
N SER A 101 17.19 13.48 -33.83
CA SER A 101 15.89 13.22 -33.19
C SER A 101 15.96 12.03 -32.24
N GLN A 102 16.66 10.96 -32.63
CA GLN A 102 16.88 9.80 -31.77
C GLN A 102 17.71 10.16 -30.52
N GLY A 103 18.74 11.00 -30.68
CA GLY A 103 19.50 11.55 -29.56
C GLY A 103 18.63 12.31 -28.56
N ARG A 104 17.75 13.20 -29.06
CA ARG A 104 16.79 13.94 -28.22
C ARG A 104 15.76 13.03 -27.56
N LEU A 105 15.24 12.02 -28.25
CA LEU A 105 14.32 11.04 -27.65
C LEU A 105 14.99 10.28 -26.49
N ASN A 106 16.27 9.92 -26.63
CA ASN A 106 17.04 9.27 -25.56
C ASN A 106 17.28 10.22 -24.38
N GLU A 107 17.57 11.50 -24.62
CA GLU A 107 17.66 12.52 -23.56
C GLU A 107 16.35 12.65 -22.79
N ILE A 108 15.23 12.74 -23.48
CA ILE A 108 13.88 12.80 -22.89
C ILE A 108 13.63 11.56 -22.03
N LYS A 109 13.92 10.36 -22.56
CA LYS A 109 13.82 9.10 -21.80
C LYS A 109 14.67 9.14 -20.53
N GLY A 110 15.90 9.66 -20.62
CA GLY A 110 16.79 9.83 -19.48
C GLY A 110 16.28 10.83 -18.45
N ILE A 111 15.55 11.87 -18.85
CA ILE A 111 14.91 12.79 -17.89
C ILE A 111 13.79 12.07 -17.15
N TYR A 112 12.91 11.34 -17.86
CA TYR A 112 11.84 10.58 -17.24
C TYR A 112 12.36 9.49 -16.29
N SER A 113 13.47 8.84 -16.62
CA SER A 113 14.07 7.82 -15.73
C SER A 113 14.70 8.39 -14.46
N ARG A 114 14.98 9.70 -14.42
CA ARG A 114 15.47 10.40 -13.22
C ARG A 114 14.33 10.95 -12.36
N LYS A 115 13.08 10.84 -12.81
CA LYS A 115 11.91 11.23 -12.01
C LYS A 115 11.92 10.41 -10.72
N ARG A 116 11.99 11.09 -9.58
CA ARG A 116 11.85 10.44 -8.28
C ARG A 116 10.38 10.32 -7.95
N GLU A 117 9.95 9.12 -7.58
CA GLU A 117 8.64 8.94 -6.96
C GLU A 117 8.72 9.42 -5.51
N CYS A 118 8.01 10.50 -5.19
CA CYS A 118 7.80 10.91 -3.82
C CYS A 118 6.57 10.17 -3.29
N LYS A 119 6.78 9.00 -2.68
CA LYS A 119 5.71 8.25 -2.02
C LYS A 119 5.58 8.71 -0.58
N VAL A 120 4.42 9.25 -0.23
CA VAL A 120 4.05 9.56 1.15
C VAL A 120 3.16 8.43 1.65
N ARG A 121 3.59 7.73 2.70
CA ARG A 121 2.78 6.71 3.37
C ARG A 121 2.08 7.33 4.56
N ILE A 122 0.77 7.11 4.64
CA ILE A 122 -0.07 7.56 5.75
C ILE A 122 -0.65 6.33 6.41
N GLY A 123 -0.26 6.07 7.66
CA GLY A 123 -0.80 4.97 8.45
C GLY A 123 -2.06 5.39 9.18
N PHE A 124 -3.13 4.60 9.07
CA PHE A 124 -4.36 4.78 9.85
C PHE A 124 -4.40 3.73 10.96
N LEU A 125 -4.11 4.12 12.19
CA LEU A 125 -4.08 3.25 13.35
C LEU A 125 -5.31 3.48 14.24
N GLY A 126 -5.77 2.43 14.91
CA GLY A 126 -6.88 2.51 15.86
C GLY A 126 -7.65 1.20 15.96
N GLY A 127 -8.42 1.03 17.04
CA GLY A 127 -9.22 -0.16 17.30
C GLY A 127 -10.29 -0.44 16.24
N THR A 128 -10.87 -1.63 16.28
CA THR A 128 -12.03 -1.97 15.44
C THR A 128 -13.21 -1.04 15.73
N GLY A 129 -13.96 -0.64 14.69
CA GLY A 129 -15.14 0.22 14.85
C GLY A 129 -14.86 1.73 14.93
N THR A 130 -13.60 2.17 14.99
CA THR A 130 -13.25 3.61 15.07
C THR A 130 -13.45 4.39 13.77
N GLY A 131 -14.01 3.78 12.72
CA GLY A 131 -14.35 4.46 11.48
C GLY A 131 -13.20 4.65 10.48
N LYS A 132 -12.06 3.95 10.62
CA LYS A 132 -10.90 4.07 9.72
C LYS A 132 -11.27 3.89 8.23
N SER A 133 -11.95 2.81 7.88
CA SER A 133 -12.37 2.53 6.49
C SER A 133 -13.34 3.60 5.97
N SER A 134 -14.24 4.08 6.81
CA SER A 134 -15.16 5.17 6.48
C SER A 134 -14.42 6.49 6.22
N LEU A 135 -13.41 6.82 7.03
CA LEU A 135 -12.57 8.00 6.84
C LEU A 135 -11.77 7.91 5.54
N ILE A 136 -11.13 6.77 5.27
CA ILE A 136 -10.36 6.55 4.03
C ILE A 136 -11.29 6.69 2.82
N ASN A 137 -12.44 6.03 2.82
CA ASN A 137 -13.43 6.17 1.74
C ASN A 137 -13.90 7.63 1.57
N GLY A 138 -14.05 8.38 2.68
CA GLY A 138 -14.37 9.81 2.65
C GLY A 138 -13.27 10.67 2.02
N LEU A 139 -12.01 10.40 2.33
CA LEU A 139 -10.84 11.09 1.77
C LEU A 139 -10.66 10.79 0.27
N LEU A 140 -10.91 9.53 -0.13
CA LEU A 140 -10.83 9.11 -1.53
C LEU A 140 -12.05 9.54 -2.35
N MET A 141 -13.14 9.95 -1.69
CA MET A 141 -14.45 10.17 -2.30
C MET A 141 -15.00 8.94 -3.06
N GLU A 142 -14.52 7.75 -2.70
CA GLU A 142 -14.85 6.47 -3.31
C GLU A 142 -15.09 5.39 -2.24
N ARG A 143 -15.98 4.42 -2.51
CA ARG A 143 -16.29 3.31 -1.60
C ARG A 143 -15.48 2.06 -1.96
N VAL A 144 -14.17 2.13 -1.76
CA VAL A 144 -13.25 1.03 -2.07
C VAL A 144 -13.19 0.02 -0.92
N LEU A 145 -13.08 0.51 0.32
CA LEU A 145 -12.97 -0.35 1.49
C LEU A 145 -14.37 -0.75 2.02
N PRO A 146 -14.52 -1.99 2.53
CA PRO A 146 -15.75 -2.43 3.17
C PRO A 146 -16.07 -1.57 4.39
N ARG A 147 -17.36 -1.46 4.69
CA ARG A 147 -17.89 -0.81 5.88
C ARG A 147 -18.91 -1.73 6.53
N SER A 148 -18.66 -2.10 7.77
CA SER A 148 -19.62 -2.80 8.63
C SER A 148 -19.85 -1.98 9.90
N GLU A 149 -21.10 -1.90 10.34
CA GLU A 149 -21.49 -1.21 11.59
C GLU A 149 -21.47 -2.17 12.80
N GLU A 150 -21.49 -3.49 12.55
CA GLU A 150 -21.64 -4.52 13.58
C GLU A 150 -20.40 -5.42 13.77
N ALA A 151 -19.37 -5.24 12.94
CA ALA A 151 -18.17 -6.08 12.93
C ALA A 151 -16.92 -5.28 12.54
N ALA A 152 -15.75 -5.92 12.66
CA ALA A 152 -14.56 -5.43 11.99
C ALA A 152 -14.85 -5.24 10.49
N SER A 153 -14.52 -4.07 9.97
CA SER A 153 -14.75 -3.81 8.55
C SER A 153 -13.65 -4.44 7.69
N THR A 154 -12.41 -4.48 8.17
CA THR A 154 -11.23 -4.98 7.44
C THR A 154 -10.53 -6.09 8.22
N ALA A 155 -10.35 -7.27 7.60
CA ALA A 155 -9.70 -8.43 8.20
C ALA A 155 -8.18 -8.45 8.02
N VAL A 156 -7.67 -7.74 7.01
CA VAL A 156 -6.27 -7.75 6.58
C VAL A 156 -5.74 -6.32 6.44
N PRO A 157 -4.42 -6.11 6.54
CA PRO A 157 -3.80 -4.85 6.15
C PRO A 157 -4.10 -4.52 4.68
N VAL A 158 -4.49 -3.28 4.41
CA VAL A 158 -4.78 -2.80 3.05
C VAL A 158 -3.97 -1.54 2.78
N GLU A 159 -3.22 -1.54 1.67
CA GLU A 159 -2.59 -0.35 1.13
C GLU A 159 -3.45 0.18 -0.03
N VAL A 160 -3.81 1.45 0.01
CA VAL A 160 -4.48 2.14 -1.09
C VAL A 160 -3.50 3.15 -1.68
N SER A 161 -3.29 3.09 -2.99
CA SER A 161 -2.38 3.97 -3.72
C SER A 161 -3.01 4.44 -5.03
N TYR A 162 -2.48 5.55 -5.56
CA TYR A 162 -2.86 6.03 -6.87
C TYR A 162 -2.43 5.03 -7.96
N ASN A 163 -3.35 4.70 -8.86
CA ASN A 163 -3.07 3.86 -10.02
C ASN A 163 -2.62 4.71 -11.21
N ASP A 164 -1.38 4.53 -11.64
CA ASP A 164 -0.76 5.24 -12.75
C ASP A 164 -0.94 4.55 -14.11
N SER A 165 -1.67 3.43 -14.16
CA SER A 165 -1.99 2.72 -15.40
C SER A 165 -2.80 3.59 -16.36
N GLU A 166 -2.35 3.67 -17.61
CA GLU A 166 -3.10 4.32 -18.70
C GLU A 166 -4.10 3.36 -19.38
N ASP A 167 -4.13 2.08 -18.99
CA ASP A 167 -5.08 1.11 -19.56
C ASP A 167 -6.51 1.39 -19.06
N PRO A 168 -7.46 1.74 -19.96
CA PRO A 168 -8.84 2.03 -19.58
C PRO A 168 -9.60 0.82 -19.01
N ASN A 169 -9.09 -0.41 -19.16
CA ASN A 169 -9.68 -1.60 -18.55
C ASN A 169 -9.17 -1.87 -17.13
N ALA A 170 -8.09 -1.21 -16.72
CA ALA A 170 -7.42 -1.41 -15.45
C ALA A 170 -7.39 -0.12 -14.61
N VAL A 171 -8.51 0.61 -14.57
CA VAL A 171 -8.67 1.85 -13.77
C VAL A 171 -8.52 1.55 -12.27
N TYR A 172 -9.03 0.41 -11.83
CA TYR A 172 -8.87 -0.11 -10.48
C TYR A 172 -8.07 -1.40 -10.52
N ARG A 173 -7.13 -1.52 -9.59
CA ARG A 173 -6.21 -2.66 -9.49
C ARG A 173 -6.04 -3.04 -8.04
N ALA A 174 -6.01 -4.34 -7.77
CA ALA A 174 -5.63 -4.89 -6.48
C ALA A 174 -4.63 -6.02 -6.69
N TYR A 175 -3.65 -6.07 -5.80
CA TYR A 175 -2.69 -7.16 -5.67
C TYR A 175 -2.95 -7.80 -4.31
N ILE A 176 -3.36 -9.06 -4.33
CA ILE A 176 -3.59 -9.84 -3.12
C ILE A 176 -2.39 -10.76 -2.98
N GLU A 177 -1.67 -10.60 -1.87
CA GLU A 177 -0.55 -11.44 -1.50
C GLU A 177 -0.94 -12.28 -0.29
N GLY A 178 -0.93 -13.60 -0.48
CA GLY A 178 -1.06 -14.55 0.61
C GLY A 178 0.18 -14.52 1.50
N ILE A 179 0.03 -15.03 2.73
CA ILE A 179 1.18 -15.23 3.62
C ILE A 179 2.21 -16.13 2.93
N SER A 180 3.50 -15.76 3.06
CA SER A 180 4.55 -16.56 2.45
C SER A 180 4.70 -17.91 3.14
N GLY A 181 5.07 -18.94 2.39
CA GLY A 181 5.30 -20.27 2.96
C GLY A 181 6.39 -20.27 4.03
N ALA A 182 7.41 -19.43 3.87
CA ALA A 182 8.49 -19.27 4.85
C ALA A 182 8.01 -18.61 6.15
N GLU A 183 7.21 -17.55 6.06
CA GLU A 183 6.63 -16.87 7.23
C GLU A 183 5.68 -17.78 8.00
N PHE A 184 4.79 -18.48 7.28
CA PHE A 184 3.86 -19.41 7.90
C PHE A 184 4.58 -20.61 8.55
N THR A 185 5.60 -21.15 7.89
CA THR A 185 6.44 -22.24 8.45
C THR A 185 7.09 -21.79 9.75
N LYS A 186 7.72 -20.60 9.75
CA LYS A 186 8.36 -20.04 10.93
C LYS A 186 7.36 -19.86 12.08
N GLU A 187 6.18 -19.32 11.80
CA GLU A 187 5.14 -19.11 12.80
C GLU A 187 4.64 -20.44 13.43
N LEU A 188 4.53 -21.50 12.62
CA LEU A 188 4.23 -22.84 13.13
C LEU A 188 5.39 -23.41 13.96
N GLU A 189 6.64 -23.31 13.50
CA GLU A 189 7.81 -23.79 14.24
C GLU A 189 7.93 -23.11 15.60
N GLU A 190 7.72 -21.80 15.67
CA GLU A 190 7.69 -21.03 16.92
C GLU A 190 6.57 -21.50 17.87
N LEU A 191 5.35 -21.73 17.35
CA LEU A 191 4.23 -22.27 18.14
C LEU A 191 4.57 -23.64 18.75
N PHE A 192 5.12 -24.56 17.95
CA PHE A 192 5.47 -25.90 18.44
C PHE A 192 6.65 -25.87 19.42
N ALA A 193 7.63 -24.98 19.21
CA ALA A 193 8.74 -24.78 20.12
C ALA A 193 8.26 -24.24 21.48
N ASP A 194 7.43 -23.20 21.48
CA ASP A 194 6.84 -22.63 22.69
C ASP A 194 5.98 -23.69 23.42
N LYS A 195 5.17 -24.47 22.68
CA LYS A 195 4.35 -25.54 23.28
C LYS A 195 5.20 -26.64 23.92
N LEU A 196 6.29 -27.05 23.27
CA LEU A 196 7.21 -28.04 23.82
C LEU A 196 7.89 -27.53 25.10
N ALA A 197 8.35 -26.28 25.11
CA ALA A 197 8.95 -25.65 26.28
C ALA A 197 7.92 -25.54 27.43
N TRP A 198 6.69 -25.14 27.11
CA TRP A 198 5.58 -25.07 28.06
C TRP A 198 5.30 -26.41 28.72
N ASP A 199 5.22 -27.50 27.94
CA ASP A 199 4.99 -28.85 28.44
C ASP A 199 6.16 -29.39 29.29
N GLN A 200 7.37 -28.89 29.08
CA GLN A 200 8.55 -29.18 29.90
C GLN A 200 8.63 -28.34 31.19
N GLY A 201 7.67 -27.43 31.40
CA GLY A 201 7.58 -26.60 32.60
C GLY A 201 8.17 -25.21 32.46
N ALA A 202 8.71 -24.82 31.30
CA ALA A 202 9.24 -23.46 31.09
C ALA A 202 8.15 -22.37 31.14
N GLY A 203 6.88 -22.75 30.97
CA GLY A 203 5.74 -21.84 31.09
C GLY A 203 5.36 -21.49 32.54
N LYS A 204 6.03 -22.08 33.52
CA LYS A 204 5.80 -21.86 34.96
C LYS A 204 7.12 -21.77 35.70
N GLU A 205 7.66 -20.57 35.83
CA GLU A 205 8.83 -20.31 36.68
C GLU A 205 8.34 -19.83 38.07
N ASN A 206 8.79 -20.49 39.15
CA ASN A 206 8.41 -20.12 40.53
C ASN A 206 6.90 -19.96 40.78
N GLU A 207 6.07 -20.84 40.17
CA GLU A 207 4.59 -20.79 40.21
C GLU A 207 3.96 -19.60 39.46
N GLU A 208 4.76 -18.75 38.83
CA GLU A 208 4.30 -17.63 38.00
C GLU A 208 4.18 -18.07 36.53
N ILE A 209 3.07 -17.72 35.89
CA ILE A 209 2.79 -18.11 34.51
C ILE A 209 3.46 -17.14 33.55
N ASP A 210 4.17 -17.66 32.54
CA ASP A 210 4.62 -16.87 31.40
C ASP A 210 3.41 -16.49 30.52
N PHE A 211 2.80 -15.35 30.85
CA PHE A 211 1.64 -14.81 30.12
C PHE A 211 1.98 -14.44 28.68
N ASP A 212 3.21 -14.00 28.40
CA ASP A 212 3.62 -13.60 27.06
C ASP A 212 3.73 -14.83 26.15
N MET A 213 4.36 -15.91 26.61
CA MET A 213 4.39 -17.19 25.89
C MET A 213 2.99 -17.75 25.68
N LEU A 214 2.15 -17.76 26.73
CA LEU A 214 0.77 -18.23 26.62
C LEU A 214 -0.04 -17.41 25.62
N GLN A 215 0.11 -16.08 25.63
CA GLN A 215 -0.56 -15.19 24.69
C GLN A 215 -0.09 -15.42 23.25
N ARG A 216 1.22 -15.55 23.00
CA ARG A 216 1.77 -15.85 21.68
C ARG A 216 1.22 -17.18 21.14
N MET A 217 1.30 -18.25 21.93
CA MET A 217 0.75 -19.56 21.55
C MET A 217 -0.76 -19.49 21.25
N THR A 218 -1.53 -18.84 22.11
CA THR A 218 -2.99 -18.73 21.97
C THR A 218 -3.38 -17.91 20.74
N ALA A 219 -2.66 -16.82 20.47
CA ALA A 219 -2.87 -15.98 19.29
C ALA A 219 -2.59 -16.75 18.00
N THR A 220 -1.45 -17.46 17.93
CA THR A 220 -1.10 -18.27 16.75
C THR A 220 -2.07 -19.43 16.56
N LEU A 221 -2.46 -20.14 17.62
CA LEU A 221 -3.48 -21.20 17.52
C LEU A 221 -4.81 -20.65 16.99
N SER A 222 -5.25 -19.50 17.50
CA SER A 222 -6.49 -18.84 17.05
C SER A 222 -6.44 -18.48 15.56
N LYS A 223 -5.27 -18.08 15.06
CA LYS A 223 -5.05 -17.78 13.64
C LYS A 223 -5.17 -19.04 12.76
N ILE A 224 -4.52 -20.14 13.15
CA ILE A 224 -4.46 -21.37 12.33
C ILE A 224 -5.70 -22.25 12.45
N LYS A 225 -6.47 -22.13 13.54
CA LYS A 225 -7.77 -22.81 13.75
C LYS A 225 -8.71 -22.65 12.55
N CYS A 226 -8.67 -21.50 11.86
CA CYS A 226 -9.48 -21.25 10.67
C CYS A 226 -9.17 -22.19 9.50
N LEU A 227 -7.95 -22.73 9.45
CA LEU A 227 -7.49 -23.69 8.44
C LEU A 227 -7.60 -25.14 8.94
N PHE A 228 -7.56 -25.34 10.26
CA PHE A 228 -7.58 -26.65 10.89
C PHE A 228 -8.67 -26.72 11.97
N PRO A 229 -9.95 -26.93 11.61
CA PRO A 229 -11.06 -26.96 12.57
C PRO A 229 -10.95 -28.04 13.65
N LYS A 230 -10.05 -29.02 13.51
CA LYS A 230 -9.79 -30.04 14.53
C LYS A 230 -8.88 -29.53 15.66
N LEU A 231 -8.16 -28.43 15.45
CA LEU A 231 -7.32 -27.80 16.47
C LEU A 231 -8.16 -26.75 17.22
N GLN A 232 -8.66 -27.11 18.39
CA GLN A 232 -9.46 -26.22 19.24
C GLN A 232 -8.68 -25.73 20.46
N THR A 233 -7.73 -26.53 20.95
CA THR A 233 -6.92 -26.28 22.14
C THR A 233 -5.45 -26.46 21.84
N LEU A 234 -4.58 -25.89 22.69
CA LEU A 234 -3.13 -26.06 22.54
C LEU A 234 -2.70 -27.52 22.68
N ASP A 235 -3.44 -28.34 23.42
CA ASP A 235 -3.12 -29.77 23.57
C ASP A 235 -3.41 -30.59 22.31
N ASP A 236 -4.28 -30.13 21.42
CA ASP A 236 -4.54 -30.79 20.14
C ASP A 236 -3.29 -30.82 19.24
N LEU A 237 -2.35 -29.89 19.47
CA LEU A 237 -1.05 -29.87 18.77
C LEU A 237 -0.23 -31.15 18.99
N LYS A 238 -0.47 -31.90 20.07
CA LYS A 238 0.18 -33.21 20.33
C LYS A 238 -0.20 -34.27 19.29
N SER A 239 -1.34 -34.09 18.62
CA SER A 239 -1.86 -35.03 17.62
C SER A 239 -1.36 -34.75 16.21
N THR A 240 -0.52 -33.73 16.03
CA THR A 240 -0.04 -33.33 14.70
C THR A 240 1.40 -32.78 14.75
N SER A 241 1.91 -32.35 13.61
CA SER A 241 3.25 -31.77 13.46
C SER A 241 3.25 -30.61 12.47
N VAL A 242 4.31 -29.80 12.50
CA VAL A 242 4.52 -28.72 11.53
C VAL A 242 4.43 -29.27 10.09
N GLN A 243 5.05 -30.41 9.81
CA GLN A 243 5.08 -31.01 8.48
C GLN A 243 3.70 -31.47 8.02
N GLU A 244 2.87 -32.01 8.91
CA GLU A 244 1.50 -32.40 8.59
C GLU A 244 0.61 -31.19 8.29
N LEU A 245 0.74 -30.12 9.08
CA LEU A 245 -0.01 -28.88 8.86
C LEU A 245 0.38 -28.20 7.54
N LEU A 246 1.68 -28.12 7.25
CA LEU A 246 2.20 -27.59 5.97
C LEU A 246 1.85 -28.49 4.77
N GLY A 247 1.70 -29.79 5.01
CA GLY A 247 1.31 -30.78 4.00
C GLY A 247 -0.17 -30.73 3.61
N HIS A 248 -0.99 -29.95 4.32
CA HIS A 248 -2.42 -29.88 4.05
C HIS A 248 -2.72 -29.21 2.69
N PRO A 249 -3.52 -29.81 1.80
CA PRO A 249 -3.72 -29.30 0.44
C PRO A 249 -4.23 -27.85 0.38
N GLU A 250 -5.16 -27.48 1.27
CA GLU A 250 -5.66 -26.10 1.32
C GLU A 250 -4.60 -25.09 1.78
N VAL A 251 -3.68 -25.50 2.65
CA VAL A 251 -2.57 -24.64 3.09
C VAL A 251 -1.63 -24.41 1.93
N GLN A 252 -1.20 -25.47 1.25
CA GLN A 252 -0.35 -25.37 0.07
C GLN A 252 -0.97 -24.53 -1.05
N ARG A 253 -2.30 -24.52 -1.17
CA ARG A 253 -3.04 -23.68 -2.14
C ARG A 253 -3.03 -22.20 -1.77
N LEU A 254 -3.00 -21.87 -0.48
CA LEU A 254 -3.09 -20.49 0.02
C LEU A 254 -1.73 -19.82 0.19
N LEU A 255 -0.70 -20.58 0.59
CA LEU A 255 0.65 -20.08 0.78
C LEU A 255 1.23 -19.55 -0.53
N ASP A 256 1.95 -18.43 -0.44
CA ASP A 256 2.60 -17.76 -1.58
C ASP A 256 1.65 -17.41 -2.74
N SER A 257 0.33 -17.47 -2.50
CA SER A 257 -0.67 -17.17 -3.53
C SER A 257 -0.64 -15.68 -3.89
N LYS A 258 -0.74 -15.41 -5.19
CA LYS A 258 -0.80 -14.05 -5.73
C LYS A 258 -2.01 -13.94 -6.64
N GLN A 259 -2.84 -12.93 -6.40
CA GLN A 259 -4.01 -12.67 -7.24
C GLN A 259 -4.02 -11.21 -7.66
N ASP A 260 -4.16 -11.01 -8.97
CA ASP A 260 -4.29 -9.70 -9.58
C ASP A 260 -5.73 -9.51 -10.00
N ILE A 261 -6.36 -8.45 -9.47
CA ILE A 261 -7.72 -8.07 -9.83
C ILE A 261 -7.65 -6.73 -10.54
N THR A 262 -8.25 -6.66 -11.72
CA THR A 262 -8.38 -5.41 -12.49
C THR A 262 -9.84 -5.17 -12.85
N SER A 263 -10.22 -3.90 -12.89
CA SER A 263 -11.56 -3.51 -13.29
C SER A 263 -11.57 -2.06 -13.74
N ASN A 264 -12.44 -1.71 -14.67
CA ASN A 264 -12.74 -0.33 -15.06
C ASN A 264 -13.96 0.25 -14.34
N ASN A 265 -14.56 -0.52 -13.43
CA ASN A 265 -15.79 -0.17 -12.74
C ASN A 265 -15.64 -0.41 -11.24
N LEU A 266 -15.84 0.65 -10.45
CA LEU A 266 -15.66 0.63 -9.00
C LEU A 266 -16.58 -0.39 -8.30
N PRO A 267 -17.91 -0.45 -8.54
CA PRO A 267 -18.76 -1.47 -7.93
C PRO A 267 -18.29 -2.92 -8.19
N LYS A 268 -17.94 -3.24 -9.45
CA LYS A 268 -17.40 -4.57 -9.80
C LYS A 268 -16.07 -4.83 -9.10
N PHE A 269 -15.21 -3.81 -9.02
CA PHE A 269 -13.92 -3.90 -8.35
C PHE A 269 -14.10 -4.19 -6.86
N THR A 270 -14.90 -3.38 -6.17
CA THR A 270 -15.17 -3.51 -4.74
C THR A 270 -15.74 -4.91 -4.44
N GLU A 271 -16.69 -5.40 -5.24
CA GLU A 271 -17.24 -6.75 -5.07
C GLU A 271 -16.19 -7.85 -5.26
N ALA A 272 -15.29 -7.70 -6.24
CA ALA A 272 -14.24 -8.66 -6.50
C ALA A 272 -13.21 -8.75 -5.36
N ILE A 273 -12.82 -7.61 -4.78
CA ILE A 273 -11.85 -7.58 -3.67
C ILE A 273 -12.48 -7.89 -2.31
N LYS A 274 -13.80 -7.69 -2.16
CA LYS A 274 -14.54 -7.79 -0.89
C LYS A 274 -14.21 -9.06 -0.10
N ARG A 275 -14.22 -10.21 -0.75
CA ARG A 275 -13.94 -11.53 -0.13
C ARG A 275 -12.55 -11.66 0.49
N TYR A 276 -11.61 -10.81 0.11
CA TYR A 276 -10.23 -10.85 0.60
C TYR A 276 -10.00 -9.86 1.75
N ILE A 277 -10.80 -8.81 1.84
CA ILE A 277 -10.58 -7.70 2.76
C ILE A 277 -11.62 -7.60 3.87
N GLU A 278 -12.85 -8.06 3.63
CA GLU A 278 -13.94 -7.96 4.59
C GLU A 278 -13.78 -9.01 5.70
N ALA A 279 -13.92 -8.57 6.96
CA ALA A 279 -14.00 -9.50 8.08
C ALA A 279 -15.44 -10.02 8.18
N ASN A 280 -15.69 -11.13 7.49
CA ASN A 280 -16.95 -11.86 7.63
C ASN A 280 -17.08 -12.41 9.05
N LYS A 281 -18.28 -12.30 9.64
CA LYS A 281 -18.67 -13.19 10.74
C LYS A 281 -18.82 -14.60 10.13
N PRO A 282 -18.40 -15.67 10.82
CA PRO A 282 -18.81 -17.00 10.41
C PRO A 282 -20.34 -17.07 10.51
N ASP A 283 -21.03 -17.19 9.39
CA ASP A 283 -22.45 -17.49 9.43
C ASP A 283 -22.61 -18.85 10.11
N THR A 284 -23.46 -18.94 11.12
CA THR A 284 -23.84 -20.20 11.79
C THR A 284 -24.47 -21.24 10.84
N GLU A 285 -24.61 -20.93 9.55
CA GLU A 285 -25.08 -21.83 8.50
C GLU A 285 -23.97 -22.34 7.55
N THR A 286 -22.75 -21.79 7.61
CA THR A 286 -21.66 -22.13 6.67
C THR A 286 -20.90 -23.43 6.94
N GLU A 287 -21.19 -24.16 8.04
CA GLU A 287 -20.70 -25.55 8.20
C GLU A 287 -21.15 -26.47 7.05
N SER A 288 -22.22 -26.09 6.33
CA SER A 288 -22.78 -26.88 5.22
C SER A 288 -22.17 -26.57 3.86
N SER A 289 -21.49 -25.43 3.69
CA SER A 289 -21.08 -24.93 2.36
C SER A 289 -19.64 -25.27 2.00
N ILE A 290 -18.79 -25.55 2.99
CA ILE A 290 -17.44 -26.09 2.74
C ILE A 290 -17.52 -27.51 2.15
N GLN A 291 -18.62 -28.24 2.38
CA GLN A 291 -18.88 -29.56 1.79
C GLN A 291 -19.22 -29.53 0.29
N ARG A 292 -19.48 -28.36 -0.32
CA ARG A 292 -19.95 -28.27 -1.72
C ARG A 292 -18.91 -27.86 -2.75
N ILE A 293 -17.67 -27.60 -2.34
CA ILE A 293 -16.54 -27.33 -3.27
C ILE A 293 -15.68 -28.60 -3.48
N SER A 294 -16.11 -29.76 -2.97
CA SER A 294 -15.56 -31.07 -3.34
C SER A 294 -16.34 -31.69 -4.48
N LEU A 295 -16.08 -31.22 -5.71
CA LEU A 295 -16.24 -31.97 -6.95
C LEU A 295 -15.08 -31.66 -7.89
#